data_AF-A0A1F3KQU5-F1
#
_entry.id   AF-A0A1F3KQU5-F1
#
_cell.length_a   1.000
_cell.length_b   1.000
_cell.length_c   1.000
_cell.angle_alpha   90.00
_cell.angle_beta   90.00
_cell.angle_gamma   90.00
#
_symmetry.space_group_name_H-M   'P 1'
#
loop_
_entity.id
_entity.type
_entity.pdbx_description
1 polymer ?
#
loop_
_entity_poly.entity_id
_entity_poly.type
_entity_poly.pdbx_seq_one_letter_code
_entity_poly.pdbx_strand_id
1 'polypeptide(L)'
;MRIEDETVWLTQAQMVDLFGRERTVITKHINNIFKEKELVEKSNVHFLHTPISDKPVKFYSLDVIISVGYRVKSQRGTQFRIWANSILKVTY
;
A
#
# COMPACT_ATOMS: atom_id res chain seq x y z
N MET A 1 -13.03 -22.32 -3.67
CA MET A 1 -11.78 -21.61 -3.37
C MET A 1 -12.18 -20.34 -2.64
N ARG A 2 -12.08 -20.31 -1.31
CA ARG A 2 -12.38 -19.10 -0.54
C ARG A 2 -11.10 -18.28 -0.50
N ILE A 3 -11.17 -17.08 -1.04
CA ILE A 3 -10.15 -16.04 -0.82
C ILE A 3 -10.50 -15.49 0.57
N GLU A 4 -10.20 -16.25 1.61
CA GLU A 4 -10.28 -15.79 2.99
C GLU A 4 -9.00 -15.00 3.27
N ASP A 5 -9.20 -13.71 3.51
CA ASP A 5 -8.29 -12.73 4.11
C ASP A 5 -7.13 -12.22 3.23
N GLU A 6 -7.45 -11.14 2.49
CA GLU A 6 -6.52 -10.17 1.90
C GLU A 6 -5.63 -9.53 2.99
N THR A 7 -4.66 -10.28 3.52
CA THR A 7 -3.74 -9.88 4.61
C THR A 7 -2.46 -9.23 4.10
N VAL A 8 -2.53 -8.53 2.96
CA VAL A 8 -1.34 -7.88 2.41
C VAL A 8 -1.15 -6.54 3.11
N TRP A 9 -0.12 -6.49 3.96
CA TRP A 9 0.34 -5.29 4.63
C TRP A 9 1.78 -4.99 4.24
N LEU A 10 2.06 -3.78 3.78
CA LEU A 10 3.41 -3.37 3.39
C LEU A 10 3.85 -2.15 4.17
N THR A 11 5.13 -2.13 4.52
CA THR A 11 5.81 -0.92 4.99
C THR A 11 6.04 0.04 3.82
N GLN A 12 6.35 1.29 4.17
CA GLN A 12 6.76 2.27 3.17
C GLN A 12 7.99 1.83 2.36
N ALA A 13 8.96 1.19 3.01
CA ALA A 13 10.18 0.70 2.35
C ALA A 13 9.84 -0.38 1.32
N GLN A 14 8.98 -1.33 1.66
CA GLN A 14 8.55 -2.35 0.70
C GLN A 14 7.79 -1.75 -0.49
N MET A 15 6.99 -0.69 -0.28
CA MET A 15 6.34 0.02 -1.39
C MET A 15 7.34 0.76 -2.30
N VAL A 16 8.45 1.27 -1.76
CA VAL A 16 9.55 1.84 -2.56
C VAL A 16 10.11 0.79 -3.51
N ASP A 17 10.41 -0.40 -2.99
CA ASP A 17 10.95 -1.52 -3.77
C ASP A 17 9.94 -2.03 -4.81
N LEU A 18 8.68 -2.19 -4.40
CA LEU A 18 7.59 -2.66 -5.26
C LEU A 18 7.37 -1.74 -6.46
N PHE A 19 7.26 -0.43 -6.21
CA PHE A 19 6.90 0.54 -7.24
C PHE A 19 8.11 1.13 -7.99
N GLY A 20 9.31 0.90 -7.48
CA GLY A 20 10.56 1.46 -8.02
C GLY A 20 10.54 2.98 -7.95
N ARG A 21 10.15 3.54 -6.80
CA ARG A 21 10.00 4.99 -6.59
C ARG A 21 10.69 5.45 -5.34
N GLU A 22 11.13 6.71 -5.35
CA GLU A 22 11.74 7.32 -4.18
C GLU A 22 10.77 7.32 -2.99
N ARG A 23 11.34 7.16 -1.79
CA ARG A 23 10.58 7.17 -0.54
C ARG A 23 9.72 8.41 -0.37
N THR A 24 10.23 9.57 -0.76
CA THR A 24 9.54 10.87 -0.74
C THR A 24 8.25 10.85 -1.57
N VAL A 25 8.28 10.23 -2.75
CA VAL A 25 7.11 10.07 -3.64
C VAL A 25 6.06 9.18 -2.98
N ILE A 26 6.47 8.06 -2.39
CA ILE A 26 5.57 7.17 -1.65
C ILE A 26 4.96 7.91 -0.45
N THR A 27 5.75 8.66 0.34
CA THR A 27 5.24 9.49 1.46
C THR A 27 4.16 10.43 0.98
N LYS A 28 4.42 11.15 -0.12
CA LYS A 28 3.49 12.14 -0.68
C LYS A 28 2.15 11.51 -1.05
N HIS A 29 2.16 10.35 -1.70
CA HIS A 29 0.92 9.67 -2.08
C HIS A 29 0.12 9.19 -0.88
N ILE A 30 0.78 8.57 0.11
CA ILE A 30 0.13 8.13 1.35
C ILE A 30 -0.51 9.31 2.09
N ASN A 31 0.22 10.41 2.24
CA ASN A 31 -0.29 11.59 2.92
C ASN A 31 -1.50 12.19 2.19
N ASN A 32 -1.46 12.22 0.85
CA ASN A 32 -2.57 12.72 0.05
C ASN A 32 -3.82 11.85 0.21
N ILE A 33 -3.67 10.51 0.19
CA ILE A 33 -4.79 9.58 0.38
C ILE A 33 -5.56 9.88 1.67
N PHE A 34 -4.85 10.06 2.79
CA PHE A 34 -5.50 10.36 4.08
C PHE A 34 -5.99 11.81 4.17
N LYS A 35 -5.24 12.77 3.62
CA LYS A 35 -5.64 14.19 3.58
C LYS A 35 -6.92 14.40 2.76
N GLU A 36 -7.05 13.69 1.65
CA GLU A 36 -8.20 13.71 0.74
C GLU A 36 -9.36 12.85 1.27
N LYS A 37 -9.18 12.18 2.42
CA LYS A 37 -10.15 11.28 3.07
C LYS A 37 -10.62 10.14 2.17
N GLU A 38 -9.78 9.70 1.24
CA GLU A 38 -10.07 8.52 0.42
C GLU A 38 -10.09 7.25 1.26
N LEU A 39 -9.23 7.20 2.28
CA LEU A 39 -9.16 6.11 3.24
C LEU A 39 -9.06 6.66 4.67
N VAL A 40 -9.47 5.86 5.65
CA VAL A 40 -9.38 6.19 7.07
C VAL A 40 -8.09 5.61 7.64
N GLU A 41 -7.19 6.45 8.17
CA GLU A 41 -5.88 6.01 8.68
C GLU A 41 -5.99 4.91 9.74
N LYS A 42 -6.97 5.02 10.66
CA LYS A 42 -7.14 4.09 11.79
C LYS A 42 -7.38 2.63 11.37
N SER A 43 -8.04 2.39 10.25
CA SER A 43 -8.30 1.03 9.73
C SER A 43 -7.27 0.58 8.69
N ASN A 44 -6.42 1.48 8.23
CA ASN A 44 -5.51 1.25 7.10
C ASN A 44 -4.03 1.34 7.48
N VAL A 45 -3.72 1.63 8.75
CA VAL A 45 -2.35 1.72 9.27
C VAL A 45 -2.21 0.93 10.56
N HIS A 46 -1.25 0.01 10.58
CA HIS A 46 -0.82 -0.69 11.77
C HIS A 46 0.59 -0.26 12.18
N PHE A 47 0.80 -0.12 13.49
CA PHE A 47 2.09 0.20 14.07
C PHE A 47 2.64 -1.06 14.74
N LEU A 48 3.72 -1.60 14.18
CA LEU A 48 4.42 -2.73 14.78
C LEU A 48 5.69 -2.25 15.46
N HIS A 49 5.86 -2.65 16.73
CA HIS A 49 7.08 -2.42 17.47
C HIS A 49 8.10 -3.48 17.08
N THR A 50 9.19 -3.06 16.45
CA THR A 50 10.32 -3.94 16.16
C THR A 50 11.31 -3.89 17.32
N PRO A 51 11.84 -5.03 17.80
CA PRO A 51 12.84 -5.05 18.88
C PRO A 51 14.13 -4.28 18.58
N ILE A 52 14.37 -3.98 17.30
CA ILE A 52 15.61 -3.40 16.78
C ILE A 52 15.57 -1.85 16.77
N SER A 53 14.40 -1.24 16.94
CA SER A 53 14.23 0.23 16.85
C SER A 53 13.14 0.74 17.77
N ASP A 54 13.44 1.78 18.55
CA ASP A 54 12.48 2.49 19.41
C ASP A 54 11.35 3.18 18.65
N LYS A 55 11.48 3.35 17.33
CA LYS A 55 10.43 3.94 16.50
C LYS A 55 9.50 2.85 15.92
N PRO A 56 8.18 2.95 16.12
CA PRO A 56 7.23 2.00 15.56
C PRO A 56 7.22 2.10 14.03
N VAL A 57 7.18 0.94 13.37
CA VAL A 57 7.13 0.84 11.91
C VAL A 57 5.68 0.83 11.46
N LYS A 58 5.34 1.72 10.51
CA LYS A 58 4.02 1.77 9.89
C LYS A 58 3.89 0.70 8.80
N PHE A 59 2.82 -0.07 8.89
CA PHE A 59 2.33 -1.00 7.88
C PHE A 59 1.02 -0.48 7.31
N TYR A 60 0.87 -0.57 6.00
CA TYR A 60 -0.24 -0.03 5.24
C TYR A 60 -1.04 -1.17 4.59
N SER A 61 -2.36 -1.06 4.64
CA SER A 61 -3.29 -2.05 4.09
C SER A 61 -3.19 -2.19 2.57
N LEU A 62 -3.79 -3.25 2.04
CA LEU A 62 -3.93 -3.46 0.59
C LEU A 62 -4.59 -2.26 -0.10
N ASP A 63 -5.62 -1.64 0.49
CA ASP A 63 -6.29 -0.46 -0.08
C ASP A 63 -5.34 0.73 -0.26
N VAL A 64 -4.45 0.95 0.70
CA VAL A 64 -3.42 2.01 0.59
C VAL A 64 -2.43 1.66 -0.49
N ILE A 65 -1.96 0.40 -0.55
CA ILE A 65 -1.00 -0.07 -1.56
C ILE A 65 -1.60 0.09 -2.95
N ILE A 66 -2.88 -0.27 -3.14
CA ILE A 66 -3.61 -0.12 -4.39
C ILE A 66 -3.70 1.35 -4.78
N SER A 67 -4.15 2.20 -3.85
CA SER A 67 -4.27 3.64 -4.07
C SER A 67 -2.95 4.29 -4.48
N VAL A 68 -1.83 3.89 -3.84
CA VAL A 68 -0.48 4.33 -4.24
C VAL A 68 -0.14 3.81 -5.64
N GLY A 69 -0.37 2.53 -5.93
CA GLY A 69 -0.07 1.91 -7.23
C GLY A 69 -0.82 2.55 -8.41
N TYR A 70 -2.03 3.07 -8.19
CA TYR A 70 -2.78 3.84 -9.18
C TYR A 70 -2.18 5.24 -9.44
N ARG A 71 -1.56 5.84 -8.43
CA ARG A 71 -0.92 7.17 -8.53
C ARG A 71 0.52 7.11 -9.07
N VAL A 72 1.15 5.94 -9.07
CA VAL A 72 2.51 5.75 -9.60
C VAL A 72 2.52 5.47 -11.10
N LYS A 73 3.20 6.36 -11.86
CA LYS A 73 3.44 6.20 -13.29
C LYS A 73 4.75 5.44 -13.58
N SER A 74 4.82 4.12 -13.36
CA SER A 74 5.99 3.30 -13.73
C SER A 74 5.58 2.00 -14.43
N GLN A 75 6.53 1.32 -15.10
CA GLN A 75 6.29 0.00 -15.68
C GLN A 75 5.87 -1.01 -14.59
N ARG A 76 6.54 -0.98 -13.42
CA ARG A 76 6.15 -1.78 -12.24
C ARG A 76 4.77 -1.40 -11.72
N GLY A 77 4.42 -0.12 -11.66
CA GLY A 77 3.07 0.34 -11.31
C GLY A 77 2.01 -0.16 -12.30
N THR A 78 2.36 -0.26 -13.59
CA THR A 78 1.46 -0.81 -14.63
C THR A 78 1.23 -2.31 -14.41
N GLN A 79 2.29 -3.08 -14.17
CA GLN A 79 2.18 -4.50 -13.82
C GLN A 79 1.38 -4.72 -12.55
N PHE A 80 1.61 -3.90 -11.52
CA PHE A 80 0.84 -3.94 -10.29
C PHE A 80 -0.65 -3.67 -10.54
N ARG A 81 -1.02 -2.68 -11.36
CA ARG A 81 -2.43 -2.44 -11.70
C ARG A 81 -3.07 -3.59 -12.48
N ILE A 82 -2.32 -4.25 -13.36
CA ILE A 82 -2.80 -5.45 -14.08
C ILE A 82 -3.08 -6.57 -13.07
N TRP A 83 -2.14 -6.83 -12.15
CA TRP A 83 -2.32 -7.79 -11.07
C TRP A 83 -3.51 -7.42 -10.16
N ALA A 84 -3.58 -6.18 -9.67
CA ALA A 84 -4.67 -5.72 -8.81
C ALA A 84 -6.03 -5.87 -9.49
N ASN A 85 -6.15 -5.51 -10.77
CA ASN A 85 -7.36 -5.74 -11.55
C ASN A 85 -7.70 -7.23 -11.74
N SER A 86 -6.71 -8.11 -11.79
CA SER A 86 -6.94 -9.56 -11.87
C SER A 86 -7.48 -10.13 -10.55
N ILE A 87 -7.10 -9.57 -9.41
CA ILE A 87 -7.64 -9.94 -8.09
C ILE A 87 -9.05 -9.39 -7.90
N LEU A 88 -9.26 -8.10 -8.20
CA LEU A 88 -10.55 -7.43 -8.00
C LEU A 88 -11.66 -7.91 -8.94
N LYS A 89 -11.32 -8.39 -10.14
CA LYS A 89 -12.30 -8.97 -11.09
C LYS A 89 -12.83 -10.34 -10.66
N VAL A 90 -12.16 -11.05 -9.76
CA VAL A 90 -12.61 -12.37 -9.29
C VAL A 90 -13.81 -12.24 -8.32
N THR A 91 -14.12 -11.02 -7.86
CA THR A 91 -15.13 -10.77 -6.82
C THR A 91 -16.53 -10.43 -7.37
N TYR A 92 -16.76 -10.45 -8.70
CA TYR A 92 -18.07 -10.18 -9.32
C TYR A 92 -18.58 -11.34 -10.17
#